data_AF-A0A924CMZ9-F1
#
_entry.id   AF-A0A924CMZ9-F1
#
_cell.length_a   1.000
_cell.length_b   1.000
_cell.length_c   1.000
_cell.angle_alpha   90.00
_cell.angle_beta   90.00
_cell.angle_gamma   90.00
#
_symmetry.space_group_name_H-M   'P 1'
#
loop_
_entity.id
_entity.type
_entity.pdbx_description
1 polymer ?
#
loop_
_entity_poly.entity_id
_entity_poly.type
_entity_poly.pdbx_seq_one_letter_code
_entity_poly.pdbx_strand_id
1 'polypeptide(L)'
;MSGTVRILSDGAGQSNLFNPRLCWVHIERGLRKLSGHSRGQRRDIAEMQDLLWQYYQQLKQYKENPSEVFKAELGHRFDQIFG
;
A
#
# COMPACT_ATOMS: atom_id res chain seq x y z
N MET A 1 14.34 -30.52 -7.63
CA MET A 1 13.94 -29.14 -8.00
C MET A 1 14.16 -28.27 -6.78
N SER A 2 15.12 -27.34 -6.81
CA SER A 2 15.38 -26.44 -5.68
C SER A 2 14.36 -25.29 -5.73
N GLY A 3 13.47 -25.23 -4.74
CA GLY A 3 12.48 -24.16 -4.63
C GLY A 3 13.14 -22.86 -4.17
N THR A 4 12.95 -21.78 -4.91
CA THR A 4 13.42 -20.45 -4.48
C THR A 4 12.57 -19.98 -3.30
N VAL A 5 13.17 -19.85 -2.12
CA VAL A 5 12.54 -19.19 -0.97
C VAL A 5 12.62 -17.67 -1.19
N ARG A 6 11.47 -16.99 -1.24
CA ARG A 6 11.40 -15.53 -1.22
C ARG A 6 11.02 -15.07 0.19
N ILE A 7 11.97 -14.42 0.87
CA ILE A 7 11.75 -13.80 2.18
C ILE A 7 11.27 -12.36 1.95
N LEU A 8 10.20 -11.97 2.62
CA LEU A 8 9.64 -10.62 2.56
C LEU A 8 9.67 -9.96 3.94
N SER A 9 10.29 -8.78 4.05
CA SER A 9 10.23 -7.97 5.27
C SER A 9 8.96 -7.13 5.29
N ASP A 10 8.33 -7.08 6.46
CA ASP A 10 7.09 -6.36 6.76
C ASP A 10 7.32 -4.87 7.06
N GLY A 11 8.58 -4.42 7.10
CA GLY A 11 8.94 -3.04 7.42
C GLY A 11 8.85 -2.68 8.90
N ALA A 12 8.70 -3.66 9.81
CA ALA A 12 8.87 -3.42 11.23
C ALA A 12 10.35 -3.10 11.53
N GLY A 13 10.63 -2.05 12.29
CA GLY A 13 12.02 -1.59 12.55
C GLY A 13 12.94 -2.64 13.18
N GLN A 14 12.36 -3.66 13.84
CA GLN A 14 13.08 -4.82 14.38
C GLN A 14 13.64 -5.78 13.31
N SER A 15 13.21 -5.66 12.04
CA SER A 15 13.51 -6.57 10.94
C SER A 15 13.89 -5.83 9.64
N ASN A 16 14.73 -4.80 9.75
CA ASN A 16 15.08 -3.90 8.64
C ASN A 16 16.16 -4.45 7.68
N LEU A 17 16.27 -5.78 7.55
CA LEU A 17 17.32 -6.45 6.77
C LEU A 17 17.08 -6.44 5.24
N PHE A 18 15.90 -6.00 4.79
CA PHE A 18 15.51 -5.98 3.38
C PHE A 18 14.80 -4.67 3.03
N ASN A 19 14.78 -4.31 1.75
CA ASN A 19 14.00 -3.17 1.27
C ASN A 19 12.52 -3.38 1.69
N PRO A 20 11.99 -2.61 2.65
CA PRO A 20 10.70 -2.90 3.25
C PRO A 20 9.65 -2.78 2.16
N ARG A 21 8.90 -3.85 1.93
CA ARG A 21 7.72 -3.73 1.08
C ARG A 21 6.60 -3.26 1.98
N LEU A 22 6.13 -2.05 1.73
CA LEU A 22 4.93 -1.51 2.36
C LEU A 22 3.78 -2.48 2.04
N CYS A 23 3.50 -3.36 2.99
CA CYS A 23 2.45 -4.32 2.86
C CYS A 23 1.14 -3.56 3.12
N TRP A 24 0.28 -3.57 2.12
CA TRP A 24 -1.04 -2.95 2.14
C TRP A 24 -1.82 -3.19 3.45
N VAL A 25 -1.74 -4.44 3.97
CA VAL A 25 -2.41 -4.86 5.21
C VAL A 25 -1.91 -4.08 6.43
N HIS A 26 -0.64 -3.66 6.45
CA HIS A 26 -0.10 -2.87 7.55
C HIS A 26 -0.64 -1.44 7.55
N ILE A 27 -0.74 -0.79 6.39
CA ILE A 27 -1.29 0.56 6.29
C ILE A 27 -2.78 0.54 6.68
N GLU A 28 -3.55 -0.40 6.12
CA GLU A 28 -4.98 -0.53 6.42
C GLU A 28 -5.23 -0.81 7.91
N ARG A 29 -4.45 -1.71 8.53
CA ARG A 29 -4.54 -1.99 9.97
C ARG A 29 -4.19 -0.79 10.83
N GLY A 30 -3.24 0.05 10.38
CA GLY A 30 -2.92 1.34 11.01
C GLY A 30 -4.13 2.27 10.98
N LEU A 31 -4.70 2.49 9.79
CA LEU A 31 -5.86 3.37 9.60
C LEU A 31 -7.07 2.93 10.43
N ARG A 32 -7.36 1.62 10.50
CA ARG A 32 -8.48 1.09 11.31
C ARG A 32 -8.35 1.35 12.82
N LYS A 33 -7.13 1.54 13.33
CA LYS A 33 -6.89 1.87 14.74
C LYS A 33 -7.06 3.36 15.04
N LEU A 34 -7.06 4.22 14.01
CA LEU A 34 -7.27 5.65 14.18
C LEU A 34 -8.77 5.90 14.36
N SER A 35 -9.16 6.38 15.55
CA SER A 35 -10.55 6.70 15.87
C SER A 35 -10.99 8.08 15.36
N GLY A 36 -10.04 9.00 15.15
CA GLY A 36 -10.28 10.38 14.73
C GLY A 36 -11.07 11.18 15.79
N HIS A 37 -10.40 12.09 16.49
CA HIS A 37 -11.00 12.85 17.59
C HIS A 37 -11.92 13.98 17.09
N SER A 38 -11.68 14.50 15.89
CA SER A 38 -12.54 15.49 15.23
C SER A 38 -13.29 14.92 14.02
N ARG A 39 -14.33 15.62 13.58
CA ARG A 39 -15.05 15.27 12.32
C ARG A 39 -14.13 15.36 11.11
N GLY A 40 -13.23 16.34 11.08
CA GLY A 40 -12.21 16.48 10.02
C GLY A 40 -11.31 15.25 9.98
N GLN A 41 -10.72 14.88 11.11
CA GLN A 41 -9.86 13.69 11.20
C GLN A 41 -10.57 12.41 10.76
N ARG A 42 -11.83 12.20 11.14
CA ARG A 42 -12.60 11.02 10.70
C ARG A 42 -12.82 11.00 9.19
N ARG A 43 -13.09 12.16 8.58
CA ARG A 43 -13.20 12.29 7.13
C ARG A 43 -11.87 11.99 6.45
N ASP A 44 -10.77 12.55 6.95
CA ASP A 44 -9.45 12.34 6.36
C ASP A 44 -9.01 10.86 6.48
N ILE A 45 -9.34 10.19 7.58
CA ILE A 45 -9.12 8.74 7.73
C ILE A 45 -9.93 7.94 6.71
N ALA A 46 -11.21 8.28 6.51
CA ALA A 46 -12.06 7.61 5.54
C ALA A 46 -11.56 7.82 4.10
N GLU A 47 -11.17 9.05 3.77
CA GLU A 47 -10.59 9.40 2.47
C GLU A 47 -9.30 8.61 2.20
N MET A 48 -8.42 8.49 3.19
CA MET A 48 -7.22 7.67 3.05
C MET A 48 -7.55 6.18 2.89
N GLN A 49 -8.58 5.65 3.56
CA GLN A 49 -9.01 4.25 3.34
C GLN A 49 -9.51 4.03 1.91
N ASP A 50 -10.26 4.98 1.35
CA ASP A 50 -10.77 4.91 -0.02
C ASP A 50 -9.64 5.04 -1.06
N LEU A 51 -8.72 5.99 -0.88
CA LEU A 51 -7.56 6.20 -1.76
C LEU A 51 -6.67 4.97 -1.80
N LEU A 52 -6.38 4.42 -0.62
CA LEU A 52 -5.73 3.12 -0.46
C LEU A 52 -6.56 2.16 -1.37
N TRP A 53 -7.86 1.93 -1.12
CA TRP A 53 -8.54 0.76 -1.68
C TRP A 53 -8.63 0.82 -3.20
N GLN A 54 -8.83 2.02 -3.73
CA GLN A 54 -8.75 2.28 -5.16
C GLN A 54 -7.37 1.96 -5.73
N TYR A 55 -6.29 2.37 -5.06
CA TYR A 55 -4.93 2.04 -5.47
C TYR A 55 -4.71 0.51 -5.51
N TYR A 56 -5.19 -0.22 -4.51
CA TYR A 56 -5.13 -1.67 -4.50
C TYR A 56 -5.89 -2.33 -5.66
N GLN A 57 -7.08 -1.82 -6.02
CA GLN A 57 -7.81 -2.34 -7.18
C GLN A 57 -7.03 -2.13 -8.49
N GLN A 58 -6.35 -0.98 -8.66
CA GLN A 58 -5.51 -0.77 -9.85
C GLN A 58 -4.31 -1.70 -9.89
N LEU A 59 -3.68 -1.99 -8.75
CA LEU A 59 -2.62 -2.99 -8.69
C LEU A 59 -3.12 -4.38 -9.13
N LYS A 60 -4.36 -4.74 -8.77
CA LYS A 60 -4.98 -5.98 -9.27
C LYS A 60 -5.21 -5.95 -10.78
N GLN A 61 -5.71 -4.84 -11.32
CA GLN A 61 -5.89 -4.67 -12.76
C GLN A 61 -4.55 -4.73 -13.51
N TYR A 62 -3.50 -4.12 -12.98
CA TYR A 62 -2.15 -4.20 -13.56
C TYR A 62 -1.61 -5.63 -13.56
N LYS A 63 -1.89 -6.41 -12.51
CA LYS A 63 -1.54 -7.83 -12.48
C LYS A 63 -2.23 -8.63 -13.60
N GLU A 64 -3.46 -8.27 -13.96
CA GLU A 64 -4.22 -8.93 -15.03
C GLU A 64 -3.76 -8.50 -16.43
N ASN A 65 -3.40 -7.23 -16.61
CA ASN A 65 -2.93 -6.69 -17.89
C ASN A 65 -1.74 -5.71 -17.69
N PRO A 66 -0.50 -6.23 -17.52
CA PRO A 66 0.65 -5.39 -17.26
C PRO A 66 1.10 -4.65 -18.52
N SER A 67 1.37 -3.36 -18.38
CA SER A 67 2.02 -2.54 -19.42
C SER A 67 2.96 -1.51 -18.81
N GLU A 68 3.99 -1.08 -19.54
CA GLU A 68 4.94 -0.08 -19.04
C GLU A 68 4.27 1.28 -18.78
N VAL A 69 3.25 1.64 -19.58
CA VAL A 69 2.45 2.85 -19.37
C VAL A 69 1.69 2.76 -18.05
N PHE A 70 0.97 1.65 -17.81
CA PHE A 70 0.18 1.48 -16.59
C PHE A 70 1.08 1.39 -15.34
N LYS A 71 2.27 0.80 -15.47
CA LYS A 71 3.28 0.80 -14.40
C LYS A 71 3.74 2.21 -14.04
N ALA A 72 3.99 3.06 -15.04
CA ALA A 72 4.37 4.46 -14.80
C ALA A 72 3.24 5.25 -14.14
N GLU A 73 2.00 5.07 -14.60
CA GLU A 73 0.80 5.68 -14.00
C GLU A 73 0.61 5.26 -12.54
N LEU A 74 0.77 3.96 -12.24
CA LEU A 74 0.73 3.46 -10.86
C LEU A 74 1.84 4.06 -10.00
N GLY A 75 3.05 4.22 -10.53
CA GLY A 75 4.15 4.90 -9.84
C GLY A 75 3.81 6.35 -9.49
N HIS A 76 3.33 7.13 -10.46
CA HIS A 76 2.90 8.50 -10.22
C HIS A 76 1.75 8.59 -9.21
N ARG A 77 0.76 7.69 -9.31
CA ARG A 77 -0.36 7.67 -8.38
C ARG A 77 0.08 7.26 -6.97
N PHE A 78 1.06 6.39 -6.84
CA PHE A 78 1.66 6.05 -5.55
C PHE A 78 2.26 7.30 -4.90
N ASP A 79 3.10 8.02 -5.62
CA ASP A 79 3.76 9.24 -5.11
C ASP A 79 2.73 10.32 -4.76
N GLN A 80 1.62 10.43 -5.51
CA GLN A 80 0.54 11.37 -5.20
C GLN A 80 -0.22 11.05 -3.89
N ILE A 81 -0.36 9.76 -3.56
CA ILE A 81 -1.14 9.32 -2.38
C ILE A 81 -0.25 9.21 -1.13
N PHE A 82 1.01 8.81 -1.30
CA PHE A 82 1.91 8.41 -0.20
C PHE A 82 3.24 9.18 -0.14
N GLY A 83 3.54 10.01 -1.14
CA GLY A 83 4.77 10.81 -1.21
C GLY A 83 4.76 12.09 -0.38
#